data_AF-A0A431K608-F1
#
_entry.id   AF-A0A431K608-F1
#
_cell.length_a   1.000
_cell.length_b   1.000
_cell.length_c   1.000
_cell.angle_alpha   90.00
_cell.angle_beta   90.00
_cell.angle_gamma   90.00
#
_symmetry.space_group_name_H-M   'P 1'
#
loop_
_entity.id
_entity.type
_entity.pdbx_description
1 polymer ?
#
loop_
_entity_poly.entity_id
_entity_poly.type
_entity_poly.pdbx_seq_one_letter_code
_entity_poly.pdbx_strand_id
1 'polypeptide(L)' 'PSGQLSPSSADELLTQTLKSSLMMVDVRVLDHFIVGGDRVLSFAEQGLL' A
#
# COMPACT_ATOMS: atom_id res chain seq x y z
N PRO A 1 0.11 -19.12 -4.11
CA PRO A 1 0.55 -17.72 -3.83
C PRO A 1 1.96 -17.48 -4.40
N SER A 2 2.18 -16.38 -5.12
CA SER A 2 3.49 -16.08 -5.75
C SER A 2 4.58 -15.69 -4.74
N GLY A 3 4.20 -15.17 -3.57
CA GLY A 3 5.15 -14.71 -2.54
C GLY A 3 5.99 -13.50 -2.96
N GLN A 4 5.58 -12.81 -4.04
CA GLN A 4 6.28 -11.67 -4.60
C GLN A 4 5.85 -10.39 -3.86
N LEU A 5 6.82 -9.56 -3.50
CA LEU A 5 6.59 -8.32 -2.75
C LEU A 5 6.50 -7.08 -3.64
N SER A 6 6.82 -7.21 -4.94
CA SER A 6 6.73 -6.07 -5.85
C SER A 6 5.27 -5.66 -6.00
N PRO A 7 4.92 -4.39 -5.73
CA PRO A 7 3.57 -3.91 -5.93
C PRO A 7 3.17 -4.04 -7.39
N SER A 8 1.92 -4.42 -7.62
CA SER A 8 1.28 -4.33 -8.91
C SER A 8 0.67 -2.95 -9.11
N SER A 9 0.36 -2.57 -10.36
CA SER A 9 -0.35 -1.34 -10.65
C SER A 9 -1.74 -1.27 -9.98
N ALA A 10 -2.35 -2.43 -9.69
CA ALA A 10 -3.61 -2.48 -8.96
C ALA A 10 -3.44 -2.11 -7.48
N ASP A 11 -2.33 -2.52 -6.85
CA ASP A 11 -2.02 -2.18 -5.46
C ASP A 11 -1.77 -0.67 -5.31
N GLU A 12 -1.04 -0.07 -6.26
CA GLU A 12 -0.81 1.38 -6.33
C GLU A 12 -2.13 2.15 -6.49
N LEU A 13 -2.97 1.76 -7.46
CA LEU A 13 -4.26 2.40 -7.70
C LEU A 13 -5.19 2.31 -6.49
N LEU A 14 -5.24 1.15 -5.84
CA LEU A 14 -6.02 0.94 -4.63
C LEU A 14 -5.54 1.85 -3.50
N THR A 15 -4.23 1.92 -3.30
CA THR A 15 -3.62 2.78 -2.27
C THR A 15 -3.97 4.25 -2.48
N GLN A 16 -3.86 4.74 -3.72
CA GLN A 16 -4.21 6.12 -4.07
C GLN A 16 -5.70 6.41 -3.89
N THR A 17 -6.55 5.44 -4.24
CA THR A 17 -8.00 5.54 -4.03
C THR A 17 -8.34 5.65 -2.55
N LEU A 18 -7.80 4.75 -1.72
CA LEU A 18 -8.01 4.75 -0.27
C LEU A 18 -7.50 6.04 0.37
N LYS A 19 -6.29 6.49 0.01
CA LYS A 19 -5.70 7.74 0.50
C LYS A 19 -6.60 8.93 0.18
N SER A 20 -7.11 9.01 -1.04
CA SER A 20 -7.98 10.11 -1.48
C SER A 20 -9.35 10.08 -0.78
N SER A 21 -9.96 8.90 -0.65
CA SER A 21 -11.28 8.76 -0.01
C SER A 21 -11.22 9.03 1.50
N LEU A 22 -10.22 8.51 2.20
CA LEU A 22 -10.10 8.66 3.65
C LEU A 22 -9.73 10.10 4.06
N MET A 23 -9.06 10.85 3.18
CA MET A 23 -8.76 12.27 3.39
C MET A 23 -10.04 13.12 3.53
N MET A 24 -11.15 12.74 2.90
CA MET A 24 -12.42 13.49 3.00
C MET A 24 -13.06 13.43 4.39
N VAL A 25 -12.61 12.51 5.24
CA VAL A 25 -13.09 12.32 6.61
C VAL A 25 -11.96 12.43 7.63
N ASP A 26 -10.89 13.15 7.28
CA ASP A 26 -9.70 13.40 8.12
C ASP A 26 -9.02 12.13 8.65
N VAL A 27 -9.13 11.02 7.92
CA VAL A 27 -8.45 9.75 8.22
C VAL A 27 -7.23 9.60 7.30
N ARG A 28 -6.08 9.28 7.89
CA ARG A 28 -4.83 9.08 7.16
C ARG A 28 -4.57 7.61 6.89
N VAL A 29 -4.17 7.29 5.66
CA VAL A 29 -3.49 6.03 5.36
C VAL A 29 -2.06 6.17 5.86
N LEU A 30 -1.70 5.38 6.87
CA LEU A 30 -0.36 5.42 7.47
C LEU A 30 0.66 4.62 6.66
N ASP A 31 0.23 3.47 6.14
CA ASP A 31 1.06 2.61 5.31
C ASP A 31 0.21 1.62 4.49
N HIS A 32 0.81 1.04 3.45
CA HIS A 32 0.34 -0.16 2.77
C HIS A 32 1.45 -1.20 2.83
N PHE A 33 1.17 -2.33 3.48
CA PHE A 33 2.11 -3.44 3.57
C PHE A 33 1.74 -4.57 2.59
N ILE A 34 2.67 -4.94 1.71
CA ILE A 34 2.58 -6.20 0.97
C ILE A 34 3.29 -7.28 1.79
N VAL A 35 2.58 -8.37 2.09
CA VAL A 35 3.07 -9.48 2.92
C VAL A 35 3.28 -10.71 2.04
N GLY A 36 4.48 -11.29 2.06
CA GLY A 36 4.87 -12.43 1.26
C GLY A 36 5.74 -13.41 2.05
N GLY A 37 5.10 -14.42 2.65
CA GLY A 37 5.78 -15.37 3.53
C GLY A 37 6.23 -14.70 4.82
N ASP A 38 7.52 -14.73 5.10
CA ASP A 38 8.20 -14.10 6.24
C ASP A 38 8.70 -12.67 5.92
N ARG A 39 8.40 -12.14 4.74
CA ARG A 39 8.87 -10.84 4.27
C ARG A 39 7.71 -9.85 4.12
N VAL A 40 8.03 -8.57 4.31
CA VAL A 40 7.11 -7.44 4.20
C VAL A 40 7.77 -6.32 3.39
N LEU A 41 6.98 -5.63 2.59
CA LEU A 41 7.33 -4.36 1.96
C LEU A 41 6.35 -3.27 2.42
N SER A 42 6.87 -2.16 2.94
CA SER A 42 6.12 -0.94 3.26
C SER A 42 6.11 0.02 2.07
N PHE A 43 4.95 0.54 1.70
CA PHE A 43 4.85 1.59 0.68
C PHE A 43 5.45 2.91 1.18
N ALA A 44 5.27 3.23 2.46
CA ALA A 44 5.83 4.44 3.04
C ALA A 44 7.36 4.44 3.00
N GLU A 45 8.00 3.33 3.36
CA GLU A 45 9.47 3.18 3.31
C GLU A 45 10.02 3.20 1.88
N GLN A 46 9.24 2.75 0.90
CA GLN A 46 9.60 2.76 -0.53
C GLN A 46 9.31 4.09 -1.24
N GLY A 47 8.72 5.07 -0.54
CA GLY A 47 8.34 6.37 -1.13
C GLY A 47 7.17 6.28 -2.11
N LEU A 48 6.33 5.25 -1.98
CA LEU A 48 5.15 5.01 -2.82
C LEU A 48 3.85 5.59 -2.23
N LEU A 49 3.90 6.08 -0.99
CA LEU A 49 2.77 6.64 -0.26
C LEU A 49 2.85 8.15 -0.09
#